data_AF-A0A067NT44-F1
#
_entry.id   AF-A0A067NT44-F1
#
_cell.length_a   1.000
_cell.length_b   1.000
_cell.length_c   1.000
_cell.angle_alpha   90.00
_cell.angle_beta   90.00
_cell.angle_gamma   90.00
#
_symmetry.space_group_name_H-M   'P 1'
#
loop_
_entity.id
_entity.type
_entity.pdbx_description
1 polymer ?
#
loop_
_entity_poly.entity_id
_entity_poly.type
_entity_poly.pdbx_seq_one_letter_code
_entity_poly.pdbx_strand_id
1 'polypeptide(L)'
;MSYFPTINHPYYNRRVGVFSIEDPNKPLQVYLVVNPRYQQGYPAAKDVQWLFTWDMGVNKDGDLIQRRLELDSGFDSLSNNGPITWTVSKAEKASSISVAIPLRVMSLAQRKSLETIAVAAKVKTPGAACNSQNWCEEVMDQAQKKGLLTSQEIKTASDAARRVAVPKK
;
A
#
# COMPACT_ATOMS: atom_id res chain seq x y z
N MET A 1 15.41 -16.60 13.95
CA MET A 1 14.88 -15.86 12.77
C MET A 1 15.43 -14.46 12.81
N SER A 2 16.19 -14.08 11.79
CA SER A 2 16.88 -12.78 11.74
C SER A 2 16.00 -11.77 11.00
N TYR A 3 15.74 -10.61 11.60
CA TYR A 3 15.03 -9.49 10.98
C TYR A 3 16.08 -8.53 10.40
N PHE A 4 15.81 -7.93 9.24
CA PHE A 4 16.56 -6.73 8.89
C PHE A 4 16.16 -5.62 9.86
N PRO A 5 17.11 -4.79 10.35
CA PRO A 5 16.74 -3.53 10.96
C PRO A 5 15.90 -2.75 9.95
N THR A 6 14.83 -2.10 10.41
CA THR A 6 14.06 -1.16 9.60
C THR A 6 15.04 -0.08 9.14
N ILE A 7 15.55 -0.20 7.91
CA ILE A 7 16.33 0.87 7.32
C ILE A 7 15.29 1.90 6.92
N ASN A 8 15.07 2.88 7.80
CA ASN A 8 14.47 4.15 7.42
C ASN A 8 15.38 4.74 6.35
N HIS A 9 15.17 4.39 5.09
CA HIS A 9 15.83 5.08 4.01
C HIS A 9 15.34 6.53 4.03
N PRO A 10 16.23 7.52 4.19
CA PRO A 10 15.85 8.90 4.03
C PRO A 10 15.32 9.07 2.61
N TYR A 11 14.02 9.35 2.51
CA TYR A 11 13.27 9.80 1.33
C TYR A 11 14.06 9.74 0.02
N TYR A 12 14.13 8.56 -0.61
CA TYR A 12 14.65 8.47 -1.97
C TYR A 12 13.65 9.15 -2.92
N ASN A 13 13.95 10.40 -3.24
CA ASN A 13 13.31 11.20 -4.28
C ASN A 13 13.37 10.47 -5.63
N ARG A 14 12.30 9.76 -6.00
CA ARG A 14 12.00 9.45 -7.40
C ARG A 14 10.67 10.07 -7.81
N ARG A 15 10.75 11.38 -8.08
CA ARG A 15 10.12 12.18 -9.15
C ARG A 15 9.98 13.60 -8.63
N VAL A 16 10.69 14.51 -9.30
CA VAL A 16 10.91 15.90 -8.94
C VAL A 16 9.57 16.64 -8.87
N GLY A 17 9.31 17.24 -7.70
CA GLY A 17 8.11 18.01 -7.40
C GLY A 17 7.76 17.85 -5.93
N VAL A 18 8.49 18.55 -5.05
CA VAL A 18 8.09 18.66 -3.64
C VAL A 18 6.76 19.40 -3.61
N PHE A 19 5.67 18.64 -3.56
CA PHE A 19 4.46 19.10 -2.93
C PHE A 19 4.31 18.25 -1.67
N SER A 20 4.73 18.82 -0.53
CA SER A 20 4.25 18.39 0.77
C SER A 20 2.77 18.71 0.84
N ILE A 21 1.96 17.96 0.08
CA ILE A 21 0.52 18.04 0.16
C ILE A 21 0.17 17.40 1.48
N GLU A 22 -0.37 18.21 2.38
CA GLU A 22 -0.79 17.73 3.69
C GLU A 22 -1.95 16.76 3.53
N ASP A 23 -1.94 15.69 4.33
CA ASP A 23 -3.08 14.77 4.41
C ASP A 23 -4.29 15.56 4.94
N PRO A 24 -5.33 15.79 4.13
CA PRO A 24 -6.36 16.74 4.49
C PRO A 24 -7.14 16.27 5.71
N ASN A 25 -7.45 17.18 6.64
CA ASN A 25 -8.21 16.88 7.84
C ASN A 25 -9.72 16.70 7.55
N LYS A 26 -10.04 15.66 6.77
CA LYS A 26 -11.40 15.22 6.45
C LYS A 26 -11.46 13.69 6.40
N PRO A 27 -12.65 13.08 6.55
CA PRO A 27 -12.83 11.65 6.33
C PRO A 27 -12.46 11.29 4.88
N LEU A 28 -11.62 10.26 4.70
CA LEU A 28 -11.21 9.74 3.40
C LEU A 28 -11.38 8.23 3.35
N GLN A 29 -11.79 7.69 2.20
CA GLN A 29 -11.80 6.27 1.95
C GLN A 29 -10.36 5.75 1.80
N VAL A 30 -9.98 4.81 2.66
CA VAL A 30 -8.75 4.02 2.53
C VAL A 30 -9.10 2.75 1.76
N TYR A 31 -8.23 2.39 0.82
CA TYR A 31 -8.37 1.21 -0.03
C TYR A 31 -7.22 0.25 0.22
N LEU A 32 -7.51 -1.05 0.18
CA LEU A 32 -6.53 -2.09 -0.11
C LEU A 32 -6.45 -2.23 -1.64
N VAL A 33 -5.30 -1.98 -2.23
CA VAL A 33 -5.10 -2.07 -3.68
C VAL A 33 -4.33 -3.34 -4.01
N VAL A 34 -4.83 -4.06 -5.01
CA VAL A 34 -4.12 -5.17 -5.65
C VAL A 34 -3.58 -4.68 -6.99
N ASN A 35 -2.25 -4.71 -7.15
CA ASN A 35 -1.58 -4.39 -8.40
C ASN A 35 -1.02 -5.68 -9.04
N PRO A 36 -1.63 -6.17 -10.14
CA PRO A 36 -1.23 -7.41 -10.80
C PRO A 36 0.07 -7.33 -11.62
N ARG A 37 0.65 -6.15 -11.84
CA ARG A 37 1.73 -5.94 -12.83
C ARG A 37 3.15 -6.05 -12.30
N TYR A 38 3.36 -6.51 -11.07
CA TYR A 38 4.74 -6.63 -10.58
C TYR A 38 5.44 -7.82 -11.25
N GLN A 39 6.12 -7.49 -12.36
CA GLN A 39 7.12 -8.23 -13.14
C GLN A 39 6.63 -9.12 -14.29
N GLN A 40 7.01 -8.73 -15.52
CA GLN A 40 7.40 -9.69 -16.54
C GLN A 40 8.46 -10.62 -15.93
N GLY A 41 8.12 -11.88 -15.66
CA GLY A 41 9.09 -12.92 -15.29
C GLY A 41 8.79 -13.75 -14.04
N TYR A 42 7.79 -13.43 -13.22
CA TYR A 42 7.43 -14.24 -12.04
C TYR A 42 6.01 -14.83 -12.17
N PRO A 43 5.83 -16.17 -12.08
CA PRO A 43 4.62 -16.85 -12.58
C PRO A 43 3.56 -17.27 -11.53
N ALA A 44 3.52 -16.75 -10.30
CA ALA A 44 2.59 -17.23 -9.26
C ALA A 44 1.53 -16.19 -8.79
N ALA A 45 0.36 -16.67 -8.39
CA ALA A 45 -0.73 -15.85 -7.82
C ALA A 45 -0.36 -15.13 -6.50
N LYS A 46 0.78 -15.50 -5.89
CA LYS A 46 1.41 -14.80 -4.76
C LYS A 46 2.25 -13.59 -5.18
N ASP A 47 2.29 -13.24 -6.46
CA ASP A 47 3.18 -12.23 -7.03
C ASP A 47 2.46 -10.91 -7.35
N VAL A 48 1.21 -10.73 -6.90
CA VAL A 48 0.52 -9.43 -6.97
C VAL A 48 0.89 -8.54 -5.78
N GLN A 49 1.18 -7.28 -6.06
CA GLN A 49 1.54 -6.31 -5.02
C GLN A 49 0.27 -5.86 -4.29
N TRP A 50 0.27 -5.95 -2.96
CA TRP A 50 -0.74 -5.31 -2.12
C TRP A 50 -0.18 -4.04 -1.49
N LEU A 51 -1.01 -3.01 -1.42
CA LEU A 51 -0.68 -1.74 -0.77
C LEU A 51 -1.94 -1.06 -0.22
N PHE A 52 -1.77 -0.14 0.72
CA PHE A 52 -2.86 0.75 1.15
C PHE A 52 -2.76 2.09 0.43
N THR A 53 -3.90 2.67 0.04
CA THR A 53 -3.93 4.01 -0.56
C THR A 53 -5.15 4.81 -0.14
N TRP A 54 -5.04 6.13 -0.20
CA TRP A 54 -6.18 7.04 -0.19
C TRP A 54 -5.91 8.28 -1.04
N ASP A 55 -6.98 8.82 -1.62
CA ASP A 55 -6.92 9.97 -2.52
C ASP A 55 -6.91 11.27 -1.69
N MET A 56 -5.84 12.04 -1.83
CA MET A 56 -5.63 13.29 -1.10
C MET A 56 -6.18 14.51 -1.85
N GLY A 57 -6.38 14.39 -3.17
CA GLY A 57 -6.89 15.45 -4.02
C GLY A 57 -6.37 15.34 -5.44
N VAL A 58 -6.43 16.45 -6.19
CA VAL A 58 -5.83 16.56 -7.52
C VAL A 58 -4.86 17.74 -7.54
N ASN A 59 -3.77 17.62 -8.29
CA ASN A 59 -2.84 18.73 -8.50
C ASN A 59 -3.42 19.73 -9.53
N LYS A 60 -2.67 20.79 -9.82
CA LYS A 60 -3.05 21.83 -10.81
C LYS A 60 -3.25 21.28 -12.23
N ASP A 61 -2.61 20.17 -12.56
CA ASP A 61 -2.66 19.52 -13.87
C ASP A 61 -3.82 18.50 -13.95
N GLY A 62 -4.57 18.34 -12.84
CA GLY A 62 -5.68 17.42 -12.71
C GLY A 62 -5.25 15.97 -12.48
N ASP A 63 -4.00 15.72 -12.13
CA ASP A 63 -3.49 14.41 -11.74
C ASP A 63 -3.86 14.09 -10.30
N LEU A 64 -4.13 12.82 -10.03
CA LEU A 64 -4.56 12.36 -8.73
C LEU A 64 -3.38 12.29 -7.77
N ILE A 65 -3.50 12.89 -6.58
CA ILE A 65 -2.51 12.75 -5.51
C ILE A 65 -3.01 11.68 -4.56
N GLN A 66 -2.17 10.68 -4.30
CA GLN A 66 -2.46 9.57 -3.41
C GLN A 66 -1.40 9.45 -2.33
N ARG A 67 -1.84 9.12 -1.11
CA ARG A 67 -0.95 8.60 -0.08
C ARG A 67 -0.90 7.08 -0.21
N ARG A 68 0.29 6.48 -0.14
CA ARG A 68 0.50 5.04 -0.26
C ARG A 68 1.32 4.48 0.89
N LEU A 69 0.94 3.29 1.33
CA LEU A 69 1.70 2.45 2.25
C LEU A 69 1.99 1.15 1.52
N GLU A 70 3.24 0.97 1.09
CA GLU A 70 3.66 -0.16 0.27
C GLU A 70 5.04 -0.65 0.67
N LEU A 71 5.30 -1.93 0.41
CA LEU A 71 6.65 -2.44 0.35
C LEU A 71 7.22 -2.20 -1.04
N ASP A 72 8.42 -1.65 -1.10
CA ASP A 72 9.20 -1.54 -2.31
C ASP A 72 9.96 -2.85 -2.52
N SER A 73 9.79 -3.43 -3.71
CA SER A 73 10.51 -4.61 -4.16
C SER A 73 11.70 -4.15 -5.00
N GLY A 74 12.79 -3.84 -4.31
CA GLY A 74 14.10 -3.67 -4.92
C GLY A 74 14.65 -5.01 -5.44
N PHE A 75 15.77 -4.95 -6.16
CA PHE A 75 16.36 -6.11 -6.86
C PHE A 75 16.63 -7.32 -5.95
N ASP A 76 16.94 -7.12 -4.66
CA ASP A 76 17.29 -8.20 -3.73
C ASP A 76 16.60 -8.13 -2.35
N SER A 77 15.74 -7.14 -2.09
CA SER A 77 15.02 -7.05 -0.82
C SER A 77 13.71 -6.29 -0.90
N LEU A 78 12.74 -6.74 -0.08
CA LEU A 78 11.57 -5.94 0.27
C LEU A 78 12.01 -4.90 1.31
N SER A 79 11.66 -3.64 1.08
CA SER A 79 11.91 -2.54 2.02
C SER A 79 10.62 -1.77 2.31
N ASN A 80 10.47 -1.32 3.54
CA ASN A 80 9.37 -0.46 3.95
C ASN A 80 9.86 0.99 3.90
N ASN A 81 9.48 1.71 2.85
CA ASN A 81 9.85 3.12 2.67
C ASN A 81 8.98 4.08 3.49
N GLY A 82 8.08 3.55 4.32
CA GLY A 82 7.09 4.32 5.05
C GLY A 82 6.05 4.95 4.13
N PRO A 83 5.29 5.94 4.65
CA PRO A 83 4.24 6.58 3.88
C PRO A 83 4.80 7.48 2.76
N ILE A 84 4.40 7.19 1.52
CA ILE A 84 4.82 7.93 0.33
C ILE A 84 3.63 8.68 -0.25
N THR A 85 3.84 9.90 -0.72
CA THR A 85 2.85 10.63 -1.53
C THR A 85 3.22 10.49 -3.01
N TRP A 86 2.29 9.99 -3.81
CA TRP A 86 2.44 9.82 -5.26
C TRP A 86 1.44 10.66 -6.04
N THR A 87 1.88 11.10 -7.21
CA THR A 87 1.00 11.69 -8.22
C THR A 87 0.78 10.65 -9.32
N VAL A 88 -0.48 10.31 -9.57
CA VAL A 88 -0.91 9.36 -10.59
C VAL A 88 -1.53 10.14 -11.73
N SER A 89 -0.87 10.12 -12.88
CA SER A 89 -1.39 10.79 -14.08
C SER A 89 -2.69 10.16 -14.56
N LYS A 90 -3.50 10.93 -15.30
CA LYS A 90 -4.72 10.38 -15.94
C LYS A 90 -4.44 9.17 -16.83
N ALA A 91 -3.34 9.20 -17.58
CA ALA A 91 -2.93 8.10 -18.45
C ALA A 91 -2.50 6.86 -17.66
N GLU A 92 -1.79 7.04 -16.54
CA GLU A 92 -1.42 5.95 -15.64
C GLU A 92 -2.65 5.33 -14.98
N LYS A 93 -3.59 6.16 -14.51
CA LYS A 93 -4.85 5.68 -13.94
C LYS A 93 -5.67 4.89 -14.96
N ALA A 94 -5.76 5.35 -16.20
CA ALA A 94 -6.51 4.69 -17.27
C ALA A 94 -5.87 3.37 -17.75
N SER A 95 -4.54 3.27 -17.68
CA SER A 95 -3.79 2.07 -18.10
C SER A 95 -3.52 1.08 -16.96
N SER A 96 -3.81 1.47 -15.72
CA SER A 96 -3.65 0.64 -14.53
C SER A 96 -4.69 -0.46 -14.50
N ILE A 97 -4.22 -1.70 -14.35
CA ILE A 97 -5.07 -2.85 -14.07
C ILE A 97 -5.21 -3.11 -12.55
N SER A 98 -4.89 -2.10 -11.74
CA SER A 98 -4.98 -2.21 -10.29
C SER A 98 -6.44 -2.21 -9.85
N VAL A 99 -6.77 -3.01 -8.85
CA VAL A 99 -8.10 -3.08 -8.26
C VAL A 99 -8.06 -2.44 -6.88
N ALA A 100 -8.82 -1.36 -6.69
CA ALA A 100 -8.98 -0.69 -5.41
C ALA A 100 -10.19 -1.26 -4.65
N ILE A 101 -9.93 -1.90 -3.51
CA ILE A 101 -10.94 -2.53 -2.67
C ILE A 101 -11.18 -1.60 -1.47
N PRO A 102 -12.41 -1.08 -1.27
CA PRO A 102 -12.71 -0.25 -0.12
C PRO A 102 -12.43 -0.99 1.18
N LEU A 103 -11.58 -0.42 2.03
CA LEU A 103 -11.30 -0.96 3.36
C LEU A 103 -12.16 -0.25 4.40
N ARG A 104 -11.99 1.07 4.54
CA ARG A 104 -12.71 1.89 5.53
C ARG A 104 -12.60 3.38 5.23
N VAL A 105 -13.63 4.15 5.58
CA VAL A 105 -13.52 5.62 5.69
C VAL A 105 -12.88 5.98 7.02
N MET A 106 -11.73 6.66 6.97
CA MET A 106 -10.93 7.01 8.14
C MET A 106 -10.81 8.53 8.30
N SER A 107 -10.77 9.01 9.54
CA SER A 107 -10.33 10.38 9.88
C SER A 107 -8.82 10.54 9.72
N LEU A 108 -8.31 11.79 9.78
CA LEU A 108 -6.87 12.03 9.72
C LEU A 108 -6.11 11.29 10.83
N ALA A 109 -6.59 11.36 12.08
CA ALA A 109 -5.96 10.67 13.20
C ALA A 109 -5.91 9.13 13.01
N GLN A 110 -6.97 8.57 12.43
CA GLN A 110 -7.03 7.15 12.09
C GLN A 110 -6.03 6.78 10.99
N ARG A 111 -5.91 7.59 9.94
CA ARG A 111 -4.91 7.38 8.88
C ARG A 111 -3.49 7.51 9.40
N LYS A 112 -3.19 8.48 10.27
CA LYS A 112 -1.88 8.59 10.96
C LYS A 112 -1.58 7.39 11.86
N SER A 113 -2.61 6.84 12.51
CA SER A 113 -2.46 5.60 13.27
C SER A 113 -2.14 4.41 12.35
N LEU A 114 -2.77 4.32 11.17
CA LEU A 114 -2.46 3.31 10.17
C LEU A 114 -1.02 3.46 9.63
N GLU A 115 -0.59 4.69 9.31
CA GLU A 115 0.79 4.99 8.91
C GLU A 115 1.79 4.49 9.96
N THR A 116 1.53 4.79 11.24
CA THR A 116 2.39 4.36 12.35
C THR A 116 2.48 2.83 12.45
N ILE A 117 1.36 2.13 12.28
CA ILE A 117 1.33 0.66 12.28
C ILE A 117 2.13 0.12 11.09
N ALA A 118 1.91 0.67 9.91
CA ALA A 118 2.59 0.25 8.68
C ALA A 118 4.11 0.43 8.78
N VAL A 119 4.59 1.54 9.34
CA VAL A 119 6.03 1.78 9.58
C VAL A 119 6.62 0.77 10.57
N ALA A 120 5.87 0.43 11.62
CA ALA A 120 6.33 -0.51 12.65
C ALA A 120 6.26 -1.98 12.22
N ALA A 121 5.46 -2.31 11.19
CA ALA A 121 5.31 -3.67 10.70
C ALA A 121 6.62 -4.20 10.12
N LYS A 122 7.06 -5.35 10.65
CA LYS A 122 8.35 -5.95 10.30
C LYS A 122 8.33 -6.45 8.85
N VAL A 123 9.32 -6.03 8.07
CA VAL A 123 9.59 -6.65 6.76
C VAL A 123 10.43 -7.90 6.99
N LYS A 124 9.88 -9.07 6.68
CA LYS A 124 10.63 -10.33 6.82
C LYS A 124 11.59 -10.47 5.64
N THR A 125 12.75 -11.07 5.89
CA THR A 125 13.81 -11.34 4.91
C THR A 125 13.22 -12.02 3.66
N PRO A 126 13.66 -11.66 2.45
CA PRO A 126 13.20 -12.28 1.22
C PRO A 126 13.37 -13.81 1.25
N GLY A 127 12.29 -14.51 0.92
CA GLY A 127 12.16 -15.95 0.86
C GLY A 127 10.72 -16.29 0.44
N ALA A 128 10.40 -17.55 0.18
CA ALA A 128 9.09 -17.95 -0.38
C ALA A 128 7.83 -17.60 0.47
N ALA A 129 8.02 -17.06 1.68
CA ALA A 129 6.97 -16.76 2.64
C ALA A 129 6.81 -15.26 2.99
N CYS A 130 7.55 -14.33 2.37
CA CYS A 130 7.32 -12.89 2.59
C CYS A 130 7.11 -12.15 1.27
N ASN A 131 5.88 -11.66 1.08
CA ASN A 131 5.49 -10.75 0.01
C ASN A 131 4.68 -9.58 0.62
N SER A 132 4.37 -8.57 -0.18
CA SER A 132 3.58 -7.40 0.24
C SER A 132 2.18 -7.74 0.76
N GLN A 133 1.63 -8.90 0.39
CA GLN A 133 0.34 -9.40 0.88
C GLN A 133 0.43 -9.73 2.37
N ASN A 134 1.42 -10.55 2.77
CA ASN A 134 1.62 -10.91 4.17
C ASN A 134 1.91 -9.69 5.05
N TRP A 135 2.60 -8.68 4.50
CA TRP A 135 2.82 -7.42 5.20
C TRP A 135 1.52 -6.63 5.37
N CYS A 136 0.68 -6.52 4.33
CA CYS A 136 -0.62 -5.87 4.45
C CYS A 136 -1.53 -6.58 5.46
N GLU A 137 -1.50 -7.90 5.50
CA GLU A 137 -2.26 -8.70 6.47
C GLU A 137 -1.79 -8.45 7.90
N GLU A 138 -0.48 -8.39 8.14
CA GLU A 138 0.09 -8.03 9.44
C GLU A 138 -0.32 -6.61 9.86
N VAL A 139 -0.30 -5.64 8.94
CA VAL A 139 -0.75 -4.26 9.20
C VAL A 139 -2.24 -4.24 9.58
N MET A 140 -3.08 -4.99 8.86
CA MET A 140 -4.51 -5.09 9.17
C MET A 140 -4.77 -5.76 10.53
N ASP A 141 -4.08 -6.84 10.85
CA ASP A 141 -4.17 -7.51 12.16
C ASP A 141 -3.76 -6.59 13.31
N GLN A 142 -2.65 -5.85 13.16
CA GLN A 142 -2.23 -4.86 14.16
C GLN A 142 -3.22 -3.68 14.26
N ALA A 143 -3.82 -3.24 13.15
CA ALA A 143 -4.87 -2.24 13.15
C ALA A 143 -6.13 -2.73 13.86
N GLN A 144 -6.50 -4.00 13.71
CA GLN A 144 -7.59 -4.61 14.46
C GLN A 144 -7.34 -4.61 15.97
N LYS A 145 -6.14 -5.02 16.38
CA LYS A 145 -5.72 -5.03 17.80
C LYS A 145 -5.76 -3.65 18.44
N LYS A 146 -5.64 -2.58 17.65
CA LYS A 146 -5.75 -1.18 18.08
C LYS A 146 -7.16 -0.59 17.90
N GLY A 147 -8.15 -1.39 17.50
CA GLY A 147 -9.53 -0.94 17.27
C GLY A 147 -9.71 -0.04 16.05
N LEU A 148 -8.73 0.04 15.16
CA LEU A 148 -8.76 0.86 13.96
C LEU A 148 -9.57 0.20 12.82
N LEU A 149 -9.56 -1.13 12.78
CA LEU A 149 -10.33 -1.96 11.86
C LEU A 149 -11.10 -3.03 12.62
N THR A 150 -12.21 -3.49 12.05
CA THR A 150 -12.99 -4.62 12.55
C THR A 150 -12.60 -5.91 11.83
N SER A 151 -12.87 -7.06 12.45
CA SER A 151 -12.65 -8.37 11.81
C SER A 151 -13.40 -8.49 10.48
N GLN A 152 -14.60 -7.90 10.40
CA GLN A 152 -15.43 -7.95 9.20
C GLN A 152 -14.83 -7.11 8.06
N GLU A 153 -14.33 -5.91 8.34
CA GLU A 153 -13.64 -5.06 7.35
C GLU A 153 -12.42 -5.79 6.76
N ILE A 154 -11.59 -6.40 7.63
CA ILE A 154 -10.39 -7.13 7.22
C ILE A 154 -10.74 -8.35 6.38
N LYS A 155 -11.69 -9.18 6.85
CA LYS A 155 -12.13 -10.38 6.13
C LYS A 155 -12.69 -10.00 4.76
N THR A 156 -13.56 -9.00 4.69
CA THR A 156 -14.18 -8.55 3.43
C THR A 156 -13.12 -8.08 2.44
N ALA A 157 -12.21 -7.21 2.87
CA ALA A 157 -11.16 -6.67 2.00
C ALA A 157 -10.19 -7.75 1.52
N SER A 158 -9.75 -8.64 2.42
CA SER A 158 -8.81 -9.72 2.11
C SER A 158 -9.43 -10.77 1.17
N ASP A 159 -10.68 -11.17 1.41
CA ASP A 159 -11.39 -12.12 0.56
C ASP A 159 -11.63 -11.55 -0.85
N ALA A 160 -11.86 -10.24 -0.97
CA ALA A 160 -11.96 -9.57 -2.26
C ALA A 160 -10.59 -9.49 -2.96
N ALA A 161 -9.54 -9.16 -2.22
CA ALA A 161 -8.19 -9.01 -2.76
C ALA A 161 -7.63 -10.33 -3.30
N ARG A 162 -7.90 -11.44 -2.60
CA ARG A 162 -7.54 -12.80 -3.03
C ARG A 162 -8.30 -13.27 -4.27
N ARG A 163 -9.45 -12.66 -4.59
CA ARG A 163 -10.26 -12.96 -5.78
C ARG A 163 -9.86 -12.16 -7.02
N VAL A 164 -8.97 -11.18 -6.88
CA VAL A 164 -8.43 -10.44 -8.02
C VAL A 164 -7.58 -11.40 -8.85
N ALA A 165 -8.11 -11.83 -9.98
CA ALA A 165 -7.43 -12.75 -10.88
C ALA A 165 -6.22 -12.07 -11.53
N VAL A 166 -5.08 -12.77 -11.56
CA VAL A 166 -3.96 -12.40 -12.43
C VAL A 166 -4.36 -12.81 -13.85
N PRO A 167 -4.39 -11.88 -14.83
CA PRO A 167 -4.63 -12.26 -16.22
C PRO A 167 -3.58 -13.28 -16.63
N LYS A 168 -4.02 -14.49 -17.00
CA LYS A 168 -3.12 -15.46 -17.65
C LYS A 168 -2.76 -14.88 -19.02
N LYS A 169 -1.47 -14.68 -19.26
CA LYS A 169 -0.97 -14.44 -20.62
C LYS A 169 -1.05 -15.73 -21.42
#